data_AF-A0A2G2LR75-F1
#
_entry.id   AF-A0A2G2LR75-F1
#
_cell.length_a   1.000
_cell.length_b   1.000
_cell.length_c   1.000
_cell.angle_alpha   90.00
_cell.angle_beta   90.00
_cell.angle_gamma   90.00
#
_symmetry.space_group_name_H-M   'P 1'
#
loop_
_entity.id
_entity.type
_entity.pdbx_description
1 polymer ?
#
loop_
_entity_poly.entity_id
_entity_poly.type
_entity_poly.pdbx_seq_one_letter_code
_entity_poly.pdbx_strand_id
1 'polypeptide(L)'
;MDVGNPSNFERFDAGLAALNHDVRALSVDDATIRAQISKDAKLSDHVWCPHSAVAAYAYDQLSQDEKAKPWVIVATAHPYKFRENVEPLIGEAIAPSPALAAIKDMPIAVRDIQADLGALADVLKEAR
;
A
#
# COMPACT_ATOMS: atom_id res chain seq x y z
N MET A 1 2.34 -2.13 -5.49
CA MET A 1 0.87 -1.94 -5.50
C MET A 1 0.38 -2.62 -6.76
N ASP A 2 0.15 -3.93 -6.68
CA ASP A 2 0.32 -4.79 -7.86
C ASP A 2 -1.00 -4.92 -8.61
N VAL A 3 -1.29 -3.88 -9.39
CA VAL A 3 -2.53 -3.75 -10.18
C VAL A 3 -2.15 -3.61 -11.64
N GLY A 4 -2.38 -4.67 -12.43
CA GLY A 4 -2.07 -4.67 -13.87
C GLY A 4 -3.10 -3.92 -14.73
N ASN A 5 -4.36 -3.84 -14.30
CA ASN A 5 -5.42 -3.08 -14.97
C ASN A 5 -6.22 -2.27 -13.92
N PRO A 6 -5.88 -0.99 -13.69
CA PRO A 6 -6.55 -0.16 -12.68
C PRO A 6 -7.99 0.17 -13.08
N SER A 7 -8.96 -0.51 -12.46
CA SER A 7 -10.39 -0.43 -12.81
C SER A 7 -11.02 0.98 -12.70
N ASN A 8 -10.40 1.92 -11.98
CA ASN A 8 -10.88 3.29 -11.88
C ASN A 8 -10.23 4.25 -12.89
N PHE A 9 -9.30 3.78 -13.72
CA PHE A 9 -8.59 4.66 -14.66
C PHE A 9 -9.53 5.29 -15.70
N GLU A 10 -10.55 4.56 -16.18
CA GLU A 10 -11.56 5.12 -17.08
C GLU A 10 -12.29 6.33 -16.47
N ARG A 11 -12.55 6.30 -15.15
CA ARG A 11 -13.16 7.42 -14.43
C ARG A 11 -12.20 8.59 -14.29
N PHE A 12 -10.92 8.29 -14.06
CA PHE A 12 -9.87 9.31 -14.01
C PHE A 12 -9.70 10.00 -15.36
N ASP A 13 -9.61 9.23 -16.44
CA ASP A 13 -9.47 9.73 -17.82
C ASP A 13 -10.65 10.61 -18.23
N ALA A 14 -11.88 10.17 -17.95
CA ALA A 14 -13.08 10.98 -18.20
C ALA A 14 -13.10 12.31 -17.44
N GLY A 15 -12.45 12.37 -16.27
CA GLY A 15 -12.32 13.59 -15.46
C GLY A 15 -11.03 14.39 -15.72
N LEU A 16 -10.08 13.85 -16.50
CA LEU A 16 -8.71 14.37 -16.59
C LEU A 16 -8.65 15.77 -17.21
N ALA A 17 -9.52 16.02 -18.20
CA ALA A 17 -9.63 17.34 -18.82
C ALA A 17 -10.00 18.45 -17.81
N ALA A 18 -10.71 18.11 -16.73
CA ALA A 18 -11.05 19.06 -15.67
C ALA A 18 -9.92 19.26 -14.64
N LEU A 19 -8.90 18.40 -14.63
CA LEU A 19 -7.79 18.44 -13.68
C LEU A 19 -6.62 19.33 -14.14
N ASN A 20 -6.73 20.03 -15.29
CA ASN A 20 -5.76 21.01 -15.79
C ASN A 20 -4.27 20.60 -15.71
N HIS A 21 -3.97 19.31 -15.81
CA HIS A 21 -2.60 18.74 -15.73
C HIS A 21 -1.89 18.84 -14.36
N ASP A 22 -2.60 19.08 -13.25
CA ASP A 22 -2.00 19.15 -11.90
C ASP A 22 -1.67 17.78 -11.28
N VAL A 23 -1.56 16.72 -12.10
CA VAL A 23 -1.29 15.36 -11.64
C VAL A 23 0.07 14.90 -12.12
N ARG A 24 0.92 14.49 -11.17
CA ARG A 24 2.21 13.84 -11.42
C ARG A 24 2.14 12.39 -10.94
N ALA A 25 2.76 11.49 -11.68
CA ALA A 25 2.91 10.09 -11.31
C ALA A 25 4.39 9.70 -11.30
N LEU A 26 4.74 8.78 -10.40
CA LEU A 26 6.06 8.18 -10.33
C LEU A 26 5.94 6.67 -10.10
N SER A 27 6.91 5.93 -10.62
CA SER A 27 7.10 4.52 -10.30
C SER A 27 8.23 4.37 -9.30
N VAL A 28 8.04 3.53 -8.29
CA VAL A 28 9.03 3.28 -7.24
C VAL A 28 9.22 1.78 -7.13
N ASP A 29 10.46 1.33 -7.25
CA ASP A 29 10.80 -0.08 -7.12
C ASP A 29 10.93 -0.50 -5.64
N ASP A 30 10.93 -1.82 -5.42
CA ASP A 30 11.00 -2.40 -4.08
C ASP A 30 12.29 -2.03 -3.34
N ALA A 31 13.41 -1.86 -4.04
CA ALA A 31 14.67 -1.49 -3.42
C ALA A 31 14.59 -0.08 -2.82
N THR A 32 13.99 0.85 -3.56
CA THR A 32 13.74 2.22 -3.15
C THR A 32 12.72 2.29 -2.02
N ILE A 33 11.64 1.50 -2.09
CA ILE A 33 10.66 1.37 -1.00
C ILE A 33 11.35 0.93 0.30
N ARG A 34 12.17 -0.13 0.25
CA ARG A 34 12.91 -0.63 1.42
C ARG A 34 13.85 0.44 1.98
N ALA A 35 14.60 1.13 1.12
CA ALA A 35 15.51 2.19 1.53
C ALA A 35 14.74 3.37 2.19
N GLN A 36 13.59 3.75 1.65
CA GLN A 36 12.76 4.81 2.22
C GLN A 36 12.26 4.44 3.62
N ILE A 37 11.76 3.21 3.82
CA ILE A 37 11.32 2.73 5.14
C ILE A 37 12.45 2.80 6.15
N SER A 38 13.63 2.24 5.82
CA SER A 38 14.78 2.27 6.72
C SER A 38 15.30 3.67 7.00
N LYS A 39 15.22 4.58 6.03
CA LYS A 39 15.64 5.98 6.19
C LYS A 39 14.71 6.71 7.15
N ASP A 40 13.40 6.64 6.92
CA ASP A 40 12.43 7.42 7.69
C ASP A 40 12.28 6.89 9.11
N ALA A 41 12.39 5.57 9.33
CA ALA A 41 12.39 4.98 10.67
C ALA A 41 13.63 5.38 11.51
N LYS A 42 14.72 5.82 10.87
CA LYS A 42 15.92 6.34 11.57
C LYS A 42 15.85 7.84 11.81
N LEU A 43 15.26 8.58 10.87
CA LEU A 43 15.16 10.04 10.95
C LEU A 43 13.95 10.50 11.79
N SER A 44 12.96 9.62 11.94
CA SER A 44 11.74 9.85 12.69
C SER A 44 11.29 8.54 13.36
N ASP A 45 10.57 8.63 14.48
CA ASP A 45 9.93 7.46 15.10
C ASP A 45 8.70 6.95 14.30
N HIS A 46 8.62 7.29 13.01
CA HIS A 46 7.51 6.91 12.14
C HIS A 46 7.89 5.73 11.25
N VAL A 47 7.12 4.65 11.33
CA VAL A 47 7.29 3.44 10.51
C VAL A 47 6.22 3.37 9.43
N TRP A 48 6.64 3.44 8.18
CA TRP A 48 5.75 3.30 7.03
C TRP A 48 5.45 1.83 6.70
N CYS A 49 4.23 1.56 6.22
CA CYS A 49 4.01 0.36 5.41
C CYS A 49 4.60 0.58 3.99
N PRO A 50 4.84 -0.49 3.20
CA PRO A 50 5.38 -0.35 1.84
C PRO A 50 4.59 0.62 0.95
N HIS A 51 3.26 0.65 1.07
CA HIS A 51 2.40 1.56 0.31
C HIS A 51 2.61 3.03 0.69
N SER A 52 2.63 3.32 1.99
CA SER A 52 2.82 4.69 2.48
C SER A 52 4.23 5.20 2.19
N ALA A 53 5.23 4.31 2.20
CA ALA A 53 6.61 4.64 1.85
C ALA A 53 6.75 5.11 0.39
N VAL A 54 5.94 4.59 -0.54
CA VAL A 54 5.88 5.12 -1.92
C VAL A 54 5.46 6.58 -1.94
N ALA A 55 4.47 6.97 -1.13
CA ALA A 55 4.00 8.35 -1.05
C ALA A 55 5.01 9.25 -0.31
N ALA A 56 5.67 8.76 0.73
CA ALA A 56 6.77 9.46 1.39
C ALA A 56 7.95 9.71 0.43
N TYR A 57 8.32 8.70 -0.35
CA TYR A 57 9.34 8.85 -1.39
C TYR A 57 8.92 9.87 -2.46
N ALA A 58 7.66 9.84 -2.90
CA ALA A 58 7.12 10.83 -3.84
C ALA A 58 7.23 12.26 -3.31
N TYR A 59 6.88 12.46 -2.03
CA TYR A 59 7.06 13.74 -1.34
C TYR A 59 8.52 14.15 -1.34
N ASP A 60 9.45 13.23 -1.11
CA ASP A 60 10.88 13.53 -1.12
C ASP A 60 11.41 14.01 -2.48
N GLN A 61 10.76 13.64 -3.59
CA GLN A 61 11.12 14.10 -4.94
C GLN A 61 10.60 15.51 -5.27
N LEU A 62 9.82 16.13 -4.39
CA LEU A 62 9.36 17.51 -4.58
C LEU A 62 10.50 18.51 -4.37
N SER A 63 10.46 19.61 -5.11
CA SER A 63 11.33 20.76 -4.89
C SER A 63 11.09 21.40 -3.52
N GLN A 64 12.04 22.22 -3.04
CA GLN A 64 11.89 22.91 -1.75
C GLN A 64 10.69 23.86 -1.74
N ASP A 65 10.43 24.56 -2.86
CA ASP A 65 9.27 25.45 -3.00
C ASP A 65 7.95 24.69 -2.98
N GLU A 66 7.90 23.48 -3.53
CA GLU A 66 6.74 22.60 -3.43
C GLU A 66 6.54 22.11 -1.99
N LYS A 67 7.61 21.65 -1.33
CA LYS A 67 7.57 21.18 0.07
C LYS A 67 7.21 22.28 1.07
N ALA A 68 7.43 23.54 0.74
CA ALA A 68 7.04 24.67 1.58
C ALA A 68 5.51 24.84 1.70
N LYS A 69 4.72 24.20 0.82
CA LYS A 69 3.26 24.18 0.90
C LYS A 69 2.78 23.08 1.87
N PRO A 70 1.54 23.15 2.39
CA PRO A 70 0.97 22.05 3.17
C PRO A 70 0.78 20.80 2.32
N TRP A 71 1.14 19.64 2.87
CA TRP A 71 0.97 18.33 2.23
C TRP A 71 0.25 17.36 3.13
N VAL A 72 -0.51 16.46 2.49
CA VAL A 72 -1.12 15.31 3.15
C VAL A 72 -0.64 14.05 2.44
N ILE A 73 -0.02 13.15 3.20
CA ILE A 73 0.32 11.81 2.75
C ILE A 73 -0.78 10.87 3.23
N VAL A 74 -1.40 10.14 2.30
CA VAL A 74 -2.42 9.15 2.64
C VAL A 74 -1.73 7.85 3.03
N ALA A 75 -1.61 7.60 4.33
CA ALA A 75 -1.11 6.33 4.86
C ALA A 75 -2.21 5.25 4.77
N THR A 76 -2.18 4.46 3.69
CA THR A 76 -3.29 3.57 3.32
C THR A 76 -3.39 2.29 4.16
N ALA A 77 -2.35 1.92 4.91
CA ALA A 77 -2.34 0.75 5.76
C ALA A 77 -1.40 0.88 6.97
N HIS A 78 -1.71 0.14 8.03
CA HIS A 78 -0.85 0.00 9.20
C HIS A 78 0.38 -0.89 8.87
N PRO A 79 1.60 -0.55 9.30
CA PRO A 79 2.82 -1.30 8.96
C PRO A 79 2.81 -2.74 9.47
N TYR A 80 2.13 -3.02 10.59
CA TYR A 80 1.96 -4.39 11.11
C TYR A 80 1.41 -5.39 10.08
N LYS A 81 0.56 -4.93 9.14
CA LYS A 81 0.02 -5.79 8.08
C LYS A 81 1.10 -6.35 7.15
N PHE A 82 2.30 -5.78 7.17
CA PHE A 82 3.45 -6.14 6.36
C PHE A 82 4.70 -6.41 7.22
N ARG A 83 4.50 -6.76 8.50
CA ARG A 83 5.58 -6.83 9.50
C ARG A 83 6.75 -7.72 9.07
N GLU A 84 6.48 -8.83 8.40
CA GLU A 84 7.51 -9.76 7.89
C GLU A 84 8.51 -9.10 6.93
N ASN A 85 8.07 -8.07 6.20
CA ASN A 85 8.91 -7.30 5.29
C ASN A 85 9.47 -6.02 5.92
N VAL A 86 8.80 -5.46 6.94
CA VAL A 86 9.14 -4.15 7.53
C VAL A 86 10.06 -4.31 8.74
N GLU A 87 9.78 -5.24 9.67
CA GLU A 87 10.57 -5.46 10.89
C GLU A 87 12.07 -5.68 10.59
N PRO A 88 12.47 -6.47 9.56
CA PRO A 88 13.88 -6.62 9.22
C PRO A 88 14.58 -5.32 8.78
N LEU A 89 13.83 -4.35 8.25
CA LEU A 89 14.37 -3.09 7.72
C LEU A 89 14.58 -2.05 8.81
N ILE A 90 13.80 -2.14 9.89
CA ILE A 90 13.82 -1.20 11.02
C ILE A 90 14.53 -1.79 12.25
N GLY A 91 14.68 -3.11 12.33
CA GLY A 91 15.40 -3.80 13.40
C GLY A 91 14.60 -3.98 14.69
N GLU A 92 13.29 -3.76 14.67
CA GLU A 92 12.40 -3.89 15.82
C GLU A 92 11.06 -4.51 15.43
N ALA A 93 10.35 -5.04 16.44
CA ALA A 93 9.03 -5.66 16.24
C ALA A 93 7.94 -4.59 16.25
N ILE A 94 6.98 -4.71 15.33
CA ILE A 94 5.83 -3.80 15.27
C ILE A 94 4.71 -4.39 16.12
N ALA A 95 4.17 -3.60 17.05
CA ALA A 95 3.01 -4.01 17.82
C ALA A 95 1.74 -4.02 16.94
N PRO A 96 0.89 -5.06 17.01
CA PRO A 96 -0.43 -5.01 16.41
C PRO A 96 -1.34 -4.03 17.15
N SER A 97 -2.27 -3.41 16.42
CA SER A 97 -3.43 -2.79 17.06
C SER A 97 -4.31 -3.86 17.72
N PRO A 98 -5.16 -3.53 18.71
CA PRO A 98 -6.06 -4.49 19.34
C PRO A 98 -6.91 -5.29 18.35
N ALA A 99 -7.40 -4.64 17.30
CA ALA A 99 -8.19 -5.29 16.24
C ALA A 99 -7.36 -6.29 15.42
N LEU A 100 -6.11 -5.95 15.08
CA LEU A 100 -5.21 -6.85 14.35
C LEU A 100 -4.75 -8.02 15.24
N ALA A 101 -4.53 -7.77 16.53
CA ALA A 101 -4.19 -8.80 17.50
C ALA A 101 -5.33 -9.82 17.65
N ALA A 102 -6.58 -9.36 17.71
CA ALA A 102 -7.76 -10.20 17.89
C ALA A 102 -7.97 -11.22 16.77
N ILE A 103 -7.50 -10.93 15.55
CA ILE A 103 -7.68 -11.81 14.38
C ILE A 103 -6.43 -12.59 13.99
N LYS A 104 -5.29 -12.31 14.63
CA LYS A 104 -3.96 -12.81 14.22
C LYS A 104 -3.90 -14.34 14.16
N ASP A 105 -4.47 -15.01 15.16
CA ASP A 105 -4.37 -16.46 15.35
C ASP A 105 -5.72 -17.16 15.04
N MET A 106 -6.65 -16.48 14.37
CA MET A 106 -7.92 -17.09 13.97
C MET A 106 -7.69 -18.18 12.90
N PRO A 107 -8.42 -19.31 12.96
CA PRO A 107 -8.36 -20.34 11.92
C PRO A 107 -8.68 -19.75 10.55
N ILE A 108 -7.83 -20.04 9.56
CA ILE A 108 -8.04 -19.63 8.17
C ILE A 108 -8.65 -20.81 7.41
N ALA A 109 -9.78 -20.58 6.77
CA ALA A 109 -10.38 -21.52 5.82
C ALA A 109 -10.16 -20.99 4.40
N VAL A 110 -9.38 -21.73 3.60
CA VAL A 110 -9.09 -21.41 2.20
C VAL A 110 -9.51 -22.61 1.35
N ARG A 111 -10.09 -22.32 0.18
CA ARG A 111 -10.37 -23.33 -0.84
C ARG A 111 -9.71 -22.88 -2.14
N ASP A 112 -8.75 -23.67 -2.60
CA ASP A 112 -8.10 -23.43 -3.88
C ASP A 112 -9.04 -23.78 -5.04
N ILE A 113 -9.05 -22.91 -6.05
CA ILE A 113 -9.81 -23.09 -7.29
C ILE A 113 -8.95 -22.74 -8.50
N GLN A 114 -9.32 -23.26 -9.67
CA GLN A 114 -8.73 -22.81 -10.92
C GLN A 114 -9.13 -21.35 -11.22
N ALA A 115 -8.26 -20.63 -11.92
CA ALA A 115 -8.48 -19.23 -12.29
C ALA A 115 -9.44 -19.11 -13.49
N ASP A 116 -10.63 -19.72 -13.39
CA ASP A 116 -11.66 -19.71 -14.40
C ASP A 116 -13.07 -19.50 -13.79
N LEU A 117 -13.98 -18.97 -14.60
CA LEU A 117 -15.33 -18.63 -14.17
C LEU A 117 -16.18 -19.86 -13.81
N GLY A 118 -15.91 -21.02 -14.42
CA GLY A 118 -16.63 -22.26 -14.15
C GLY A 118 -16.31 -22.79 -12.76
N ALA A 119 -15.02 -22.90 -12.44
CA ALA A 119 -14.55 -23.31 -11.11
C ALA A 119 -15.09 -22.40 -10.00
N LEU A 120 -15.11 -21.08 -10.22
CA LEU A 120 -15.72 -20.14 -9.28
C LEU A 120 -17.24 -20.37 -9.13
N ALA A 121 -17.96 -20.54 -10.24
CA ALA A 121 -19.41 -20.75 -10.21
C ALA A 121 -19.80 -22.03 -9.46
N ASP A 122 -19.02 -23.09 -9.56
CA ASP A 122 -19.30 -24.36 -8.89
C ASP A 122 -19.13 -24.25 -7.37
N VAL A 123 -18.05 -23.61 -6.91
CA VAL A 123 -17.86 -23.36 -5.46
C VAL A 123 -18.98 -22.50 -4.87
N LEU A 124 -19.47 -21.49 -5.59
CA LEU A 124 -20.56 -20.64 -5.10
C LEU A 124 -21.91 -21.37 -4.98
N LYS A 125 -22.15 -22.40 -5.80
CA LYS A 125 -23.38 -23.22 -5.70
C LYS A 125 -23.34 -24.14 -4.48
N GLU A 126 -22.17 -24.71 -4.18
CA GLU A 126 -21.97 -25.61 -3.04
C GLU A 126 -22.01 -24.89 -1.68
N ALA A 127 -21.75 -23.57 -1.67
CA ALA A 127 -21.77 -22.74 -0.46
C ALA A 127 -23.17 -22.25 -0.04
N ARG A 128 -24.24 -22.68 -0.73
CA ARG A 128 -25.65 -22.44 -0.37
C ARG A 128 -26.24 -23.64 0.37
#